data_AF-Q5D0E6-F1
#
_entry.id   AF-Q5D0E6-F1
#
_cell.length_a   1.000
_cell.length_b   1.000
_cell.length_c   1.000
_cell.angle_alpha   90.00
_cell.angle_beta   90.00
_cell.angle_gamma   90.00
#
_symmetry.space_group_name_H-M   'P 1'
#
loop_
_entity.id
_entity.type
_entity.pdbx_description
1 polymer ?
#
loop_
_entity_poly.entity_id
_entity_poly.type
_entity_poly.pdbx_seq_one_letter_code
_entity_poly.pdbx_strand_id
1 'polypeptide(L)'
;MATRRLGVGETLGALNAALGPGGPVWIKETRTRHLRSRDFLAPHRALQARFDDGQVPEHLLHALACLQGPGVAPVLRCAPTPAGLSLQLQRSAVFERVLSAVAAYATPASPASLGQRVLLHCPALRSSPCALRLSQLRTVLVADHLARALRAHGVCVRLVPAVRDPHMLTFLQQLRVDWPAASERASSHTLRSHALEELTSANDGRTLSPGILGRLCLKELVEEQGRTAGYDPNLDNCLVTEDLLSVLAELQEALWHWPEDSHPGLAGASDTGTGGCLVVHVVSCEEEFQQQKLDLLWQKLVDKAPLRQKHLICGPVKVAGAPGTLMTAPEYYEFRHTQVCKASALKHGGDLAQDPAWTEIFGVLSVATIKFEMLSTAPQSQLFLALADSSISTKGTKSGTFVMYNCARLATLFESYKCSMEQGLYPTFPPVSSLDFSLLHDEGEWLLLFNSILPFPDLLSRTAVLDCTAPGLHIAVRTEMICKFLVQLSMDFSSYYNRVHILGEPRPHLFGQMFVRLQLLRAVREVLHTGLAMLGLPPLSHI
;
A
#
# COMPACT_ATOMS: atom_id res chain seq x y z
N MET A 1 -32.51 -5.50 0.91
CA MET A 1 -31.71 -6.39 0.05
C MET A 1 -30.26 -5.99 0.19
N ALA A 2 -29.33 -6.90 0.45
CA ALA A 2 -27.90 -6.55 0.45
C ALA A 2 -27.49 -6.20 -0.99
N THR A 3 -27.60 -4.94 -1.37
CA THR A 3 -27.03 -4.42 -2.62
C THR A 3 -25.52 -4.64 -2.52
N ARG A 4 -25.03 -5.74 -3.09
CA ARG A 4 -23.59 -5.95 -3.16
C ARG A 4 -22.97 -4.76 -3.90
N ARG A 5 -21.76 -4.41 -3.47
CA ARG A 5 -20.93 -3.40 -4.10
C ARG A 5 -20.65 -3.80 -5.55
N LEU A 6 -20.76 -2.86 -6.49
CA LEU A 6 -20.25 -3.07 -7.85
C LEU A 6 -18.73 -3.24 -7.80
N GLY A 7 -18.18 -4.17 -8.57
CA GLY A 7 -16.74 -4.37 -8.68
C GLY A 7 -16.30 -4.62 -10.12
N VAL A 8 -15.06 -4.20 -10.42
CA VAL A 8 -14.49 -4.35 -11.76
C VAL A 8 -14.21 -5.82 -12.04
N GLY A 9 -13.69 -6.55 -11.05
CA GLY A 9 -13.40 -7.98 -11.16
C GLY A 9 -14.65 -8.81 -11.42
N GLU A 10 -15.73 -8.56 -10.67
CA GLU A 10 -17.02 -9.21 -10.82
C GLU A 10 -17.66 -8.92 -12.18
N THR A 11 -17.57 -7.67 -12.64
CA THR A 11 -18.06 -7.28 -13.97
C THR A 11 -17.27 -8.00 -15.06
N LEU A 12 -15.94 -8.00 -15.01
CA LEU A 12 -15.10 -8.73 -15.97
C LEU A 12 -15.34 -10.24 -15.93
N GLY A 13 -15.51 -10.82 -14.75
CA GLY A 13 -15.81 -12.24 -14.57
C GLY A 13 -17.14 -12.62 -15.23
N ALA A 14 -18.19 -11.84 -14.97
CA ALA A 14 -19.51 -12.05 -15.57
C ALA A 14 -19.51 -11.86 -17.08
N LEU A 15 -18.80 -10.85 -17.60
CA LEU A 15 -18.64 -10.63 -19.04
C LEU A 15 -17.90 -11.78 -19.74
N ASN A 16 -16.87 -12.34 -19.12
CA ASN A 16 -16.12 -13.48 -19.68
C ASN A 16 -16.92 -14.79 -19.57
N ALA A 17 -17.70 -14.99 -18.50
CA ALA A 17 -18.57 -16.14 -18.34
C ALA A 17 -19.74 -16.13 -19.35
N ALA A 18 -20.30 -14.95 -19.66
CA ALA A 18 -21.35 -14.80 -20.66
C ALA A 18 -20.89 -15.17 -22.09
N LEU A 19 -19.57 -15.17 -22.36
CA LEU A 19 -18.99 -15.66 -23.61
C LEU A 19 -18.74 -17.19 -23.62
N GLY A 20 -19.24 -17.93 -22.62
CA GLY A 20 -19.05 -19.38 -22.51
C GLY A 20 -17.69 -19.81 -21.93
N PRO A 21 -17.23 -21.04 -22.18
CA PRO A 21 -15.91 -21.49 -21.75
C PRO A 21 -14.79 -20.76 -22.51
N GLY A 22 -13.64 -20.56 -21.86
CA GLY A 22 -12.45 -19.95 -22.46
C GLY A 22 -11.74 -18.95 -21.56
N GLY A 23 -10.52 -18.57 -21.93
CA GLY A 23 -9.72 -17.57 -21.21
C GLY A 23 -10.32 -16.15 -21.28
N PRO A 24 -9.94 -15.25 -20.36
CA PRO A 24 -10.49 -13.90 -20.31
C PRO A 24 -10.11 -13.07 -21.56
N VAL A 25 -11.10 -12.43 -22.19
CA VAL A 25 -10.92 -11.60 -23.41
C VAL A 25 -11.25 -10.13 -23.19
N TRP A 26 -12.07 -9.80 -22.18
CA TRP A 26 -12.48 -8.44 -21.88
C TRP A 26 -11.40 -7.64 -21.16
N ILE A 27 -11.24 -6.38 -21.58
CA ILE A 27 -10.31 -5.40 -21.01
C ILE A 27 -11.10 -4.18 -20.55
N LYS A 28 -10.85 -3.72 -19.32
CA LYS A 28 -11.35 -2.43 -18.83
C LYS A 28 -10.62 -1.29 -19.52
N GLU A 29 -11.36 -0.35 -20.10
CA GLU A 29 -10.78 0.87 -20.66
C GLU A 29 -10.36 1.83 -19.54
N THR A 30 -9.20 2.46 -19.72
CA THR A 30 -8.65 3.42 -18.74
C THR A 30 -8.31 4.76 -19.38
N ARG A 31 -8.20 4.81 -20.71
CA ARG A 31 -7.79 6.01 -21.42
C ARG A 31 -8.98 6.92 -21.66
N THR A 32 -8.90 8.16 -21.19
CA THR A 32 -9.95 9.19 -21.31
C THR A 32 -10.49 9.33 -22.74
N ARG A 33 -9.63 9.24 -23.76
CA ARG A 33 -10.02 9.35 -25.18
C ARG A 33 -10.96 8.24 -25.65
N HIS A 34 -10.88 7.04 -25.07
CA HIS A 34 -11.69 5.89 -25.46
C HIS A 34 -12.93 5.72 -24.58
N LEU A 35 -12.89 6.20 -23.33
CA LEU A 35 -14.04 6.13 -22.42
C LEU A 35 -15.30 6.78 -23.00
N ARG A 36 -15.14 7.80 -23.85
CA ARG A 36 -16.23 8.43 -24.63
C ARG A 36 -17.03 7.44 -25.47
N SER A 37 -16.40 6.38 -25.98
CA SER A 37 -17.04 5.41 -26.87
C SER A 37 -17.26 4.05 -26.25
N ARG A 38 -16.52 3.66 -25.20
CA ARG A 38 -16.65 2.36 -24.54
C ARG A 38 -16.01 2.35 -23.15
N ASP A 39 -16.55 1.51 -22.28
CA ASP A 39 -16.03 1.27 -20.93
C ASP A 39 -15.23 -0.04 -20.86
N PHE A 40 -15.61 -1.04 -21.66
CA PHE A 40 -14.89 -2.29 -21.84
C PHE A 40 -14.73 -2.65 -23.32
N LEU A 41 -13.67 -3.38 -23.63
CA LEU A 41 -13.36 -3.88 -24.98
C LEU A 41 -12.95 -5.34 -24.91
N ALA A 42 -13.56 -6.20 -25.71
CA ALA A 42 -12.98 -7.49 -26.09
C ALA A 42 -12.35 -7.34 -27.49
N PRO A 43 -11.01 -7.30 -27.60
CA PRO A 43 -10.35 -7.06 -28.88
C PRO A 43 -10.66 -8.14 -29.92
N HIS A 44 -10.75 -7.74 -31.20
CA HIS A 44 -11.09 -8.65 -32.29
C HIS A 44 -10.19 -9.91 -32.34
N ARG A 45 -8.87 -9.74 -32.16
CA ARG A 45 -7.92 -10.88 -32.11
C ARG A 45 -8.20 -11.87 -30.97
N ALA A 46 -8.64 -11.37 -29.82
CA ALA A 46 -8.98 -12.22 -28.68
C ALA A 46 -10.29 -12.98 -28.92
N LEU A 47 -11.23 -12.39 -29.68
CA LEU A 47 -12.47 -13.03 -30.09
C LEU A 47 -12.25 -14.08 -31.18
N GLN A 48 -11.37 -13.82 -32.16
CA GLN A 48 -10.96 -14.81 -33.18
C GLN A 48 -10.33 -16.07 -32.57
N ALA A 49 -9.57 -15.91 -31.49
CA ALA A 49 -9.01 -17.06 -30.77
C ALA A 49 -10.08 -17.88 -30.02
N ARG A 50 -11.29 -17.35 -29.86
CA ARG A 50 -12.37 -17.93 -29.05
C ARG A 50 -13.55 -18.43 -29.87
N PHE A 51 -13.79 -17.83 -31.03
CA PHE A 51 -14.83 -18.18 -31.98
C PHE A 51 -14.16 -18.38 -33.34
N ASP A 52 -14.32 -19.56 -33.94
CA ASP A 52 -13.58 -19.96 -35.16
C ASP A 52 -13.76 -18.97 -36.32
N ASP A 53 -14.96 -18.39 -36.45
CA ASP A 53 -15.28 -17.37 -37.47
C ASP A 53 -14.96 -15.93 -37.03
N GLY A 54 -14.46 -15.73 -35.81
CA GLY A 54 -14.25 -14.43 -35.17
C GLY A 54 -15.53 -13.63 -34.88
N GLN A 55 -16.70 -14.17 -35.25
CA GLN A 55 -18.01 -13.59 -35.01
C GLN A 55 -18.58 -14.12 -33.71
N VAL A 56 -19.04 -13.21 -32.85
CA VAL A 56 -19.73 -13.58 -31.62
C VAL A 56 -21.20 -13.83 -31.96
N PRO A 57 -21.75 -15.04 -31.68
CA PRO A 57 -23.15 -15.34 -31.94
C PRO A 57 -24.12 -14.31 -31.34
N GLU A 58 -25.19 -13.97 -32.08
CA GLU A 58 -26.14 -12.93 -31.67
C GLU A 58 -26.79 -13.20 -30.30
N HIS A 59 -27.09 -14.46 -29.99
CA HIS A 59 -27.66 -14.84 -28.69
C HIS A 59 -26.71 -14.50 -27.52
N LEU A 60 -25.39 -14.56 -27.72
CA LEU A 60 -24.41 -14.15 -26.71
C LEU A 60 -24.33 -12.63 -26.60
N LEU A 61 -24.47 -11.89 -27.71
CA LEU A 61 -24.56 -10.42 -27.67
C LEU A 61 -25.79 -9.96 -26.88
N HIS A 62 -26.92 -10.65 -27.06
CA HIS A 62 -28.12 -10.39 -26.27
C HIS A 62 -27.91 -10.72 -24.78
N ALA A 63 -27.27 -11.86 -24.47
CA ALA A 63 -26.93 -12.23 -23.08
C ALA A 63 -26.01 -11.19 -22.41
N LEU A 64 -25.03 -10.65 -23.15
CA LEU A 64 -24.15 -9.59 -22.66
C LEU A 64 -24.89 -8.26 -22.41
N ALA A 65 -25.81 -7.90 -23.31
CA ALA A 65 -26.63 -6.69 -23.15
C ALA A 65 -27.62 -6.80 -21.98
N CYS A 66 -28.10 -8.02 -21.69
CA CYS A 66 -29.02 -8.30 -20.57
C CYS A 66 -28.30 -8.75 -19.29
N LEU A 67 -26.97 -8.60 -19.20
CA LEU A 67 -26.19 -9.08 -18.07
C LEU A 67 -26.60 -8.32 -16.79
N GLN A 68 -27.04 -9.07 -15.77
CA GLN A 68 -27.44 -8.54 -14.48
C GLN A 68 -26.75 -9.33 -13.35
N GLY A 69 -26.44 -8.64 -12.27
CA GLY A 69 -25.87 -9.25 -11.08
C GLY A 69 -25.64 -8.25 -9.96
N PRO A 70 -25.66 -8.69 -8.70
CA PRO A 70 -25.51 -7.78 -7.57
C PRO A 70 -24.11 -7.13 -7.54
N GLY A 71 -23.05 -7.75 -8.06
CA GLY A 71 -21.71 -7.14 -8.18
C GLY A 71 -21.37 -6.61 -9.57
N VAL A 72 -22.26 -6.79 -10.55
CA VAL A 72 -22.01 -6.50 -11.97
C VAL A 72 -22.55 -5.13 -12.32
N ALA A 73 -21.72 -4.28 -12.94
CA ALA A 73 -22.16 -2.97 -13.38
C ALA A 73 -23.19 -3.10 -14.51
N PRO A 74 -24.35 -2.40 -14.44
CA PRO A 74 -25.41 -2.51 -15.43
C PRO A 74 -24.92 -2.09 -16.82
N VAL A 75 -25.17 -2.95 -17.81
CA VAL A 75 -24.79 -2.73 -19.21
C VAL A 75 -25.85 -1.88 -19.91
N LEU A 76 -25.42 -0.83 -20.61
CA LEU A 76 -26.29 -0.02 -21.47
C LEU A 76 -26.39 -0.64 -22.87
N ARG A 77 -25.23 -0.98 -23.45
CA ARG A 77 -25.15 -1.61 -24.77
C ARG A 77 -23.84 -2.35 -24.96
N CYS A 78 -23.89 -3.41 -25.75
CA CYS A 78 -22.74 -4.14 -26.25
C CYS A 78 -22.88 -4.24 -27.77
N ALA A 79 -21.86 -3.81 -28.52
CA ALA A 79 -21.91 -3.75 -29.97
C ALA A 79 -20.60 -4.21 -30.62
N PRO A 80 -20.66 -4.92 -31.76
CA PRO A 80 -19.51 -5.14 -32.62
C PRO A 80 -18.97 -3.84 -33.19
N THR A 81 -17.65 -3.70 -33.18
CA THR A 81 -16.89 -2.58 -33.73
C THR A 81 -15.66 -3.11 -34.47
N PRO A 82 -14.99 -2.32 -35.33
CA PRO A 82 -13.74 -2.76 -35.98
C PRO A 82 -12.63 -3.17 -35.00
N ALA A 83 -12.67 -2.67 -33.76
CA ALA A 83 -11.71 -3.03 -32.72
C ALA A 83 -12.05 -4.36 -32.00
N GLY A 84 -13.24 -4.92 -32.21
CA GLY A 84 -13.81 -6.04 -31.46
C GLY A 84 -15.17 -5.68 -30.84
N LEU A 85 -15.56 -6.33 -29.74
CA LEU A 85 -16.79 -5.97 -29.03
C LEU A 85 -16.55 -4.82 -28.06
N SER A 86 -17.30 -3.74 -28.23
CA SER A 86 -17.28 -2.59 -27.34
C SER A 86 -18.51 -2.59 -26.45
N LEU A 87 -18.31 -2.39 -25.15
CA LEU A 87 -19.37 -2.37 -24.16
C LEU A 87 -19.40 -1.02 -23.43
N GLN A 88 -20.61 -0.47 -23.27
CA GLN A 88 -20.89 0.71 -22.47
C GLN A 88 -21.80 0.34 -21.32
N LEU A 89 -21.51 0.92 -20.15
CA LEU A 89 -22.31 0.79 -18.95
C LEU A 89 -23.42 1.85 -18.92
N GLN A 90 -24.48 1.54 -18.17
CA GLN A 90 -25.51 2.52 -17.81
C GLN A 90 -24.94 3.44 -16.72
N ARG A 91 -24.19 4.46 -17.15
CA ARG A 91 -23.39 5.32 -16.27
C ARG A 91 -24.17 5.92 -15.10
N SER A 92 -25.39 6.41 -15.32
CA SER A 92 -26.24 6.98 -14.26
C SER A 92 -26.54 5.98 -13.14
N ALA A 93 -26.91 4.75 -13.50
CA ALA A 93 -27.15 3.68 -12.52
C ALA A 93 -25.86 3.25 -11.80
N VAL A 94 -24.71 3.29 -12.49
CA VAL A 94 -23.41 3.04 -11.85
C VAL A 94 -23.05 4.15 -10.87
N PHE A 95 -23.19 5.42 -11.26
CA PHE A 95 -23.01 6.57 -10.39
C PHE A 95 -23.88 6.44 -9.14
N GLU A 96 -25.17 6.21 -9.31
CA GLU A 96 -26.12 6.07 -8.21
C GLU A 96 -25.70 4.97 -7.23
N ARG A 97 -25.41 3.76 -7.73
CA ARG A 97 -25.03 2.64 -6.87
C ARG A 97 -23.73 2.85 -6.12
N VAL A 98 -22.73 3.45 -6.77
CA VAL A 98 -21.41 3.70 -6.16
C VAL A 98 -21.50 4.85 -5.17
N LEU A 99 -22.07 5.98 -5.59
CA LEU A 99 -22.13 7.21 -4.81
C LEU A 99 -23.16 7.16 -3.68
N SER A 100 -24.12 6.22 -3.71
CA SER A 100 -24.99 5.92 -2.57
C SER A 100 -24.31 5.10 -1.48
N ALA A 101 -23.13 4.53 -1.75
CA ALA A 101 -22.43 3.61 -0.84
C ALA A 101 -20.93 3.92 -0.71
N VAL A 102 -20.54 5.20 -0.70
CA VAL A 102 -19.15 5.68 -0.72
C VAL A 102 -18.22 4.93 0.25
N ALA A 103 -18.64 4.72 1.50
CA ALA A 103 -17.83 4.03 2.51
C ALA A 103 -17.45 2.58 2.10
N ALA A 104 -18.34 1.88 1.38
CA ALA A 104 -18.07 0.53 0.87
C ALA A 104 -17.01 0.51 -0.26
N TYR A 105 -16.79 1.67 -0.90
CA TYR A 105 -15.74 1.85 -1.93
C TYR A 105 -14.43 2.39 -1.37
N ALA A 106 -14.39 2.77 -0.10
CA ALA A 106 -13.19 3.21 0.61
C ALA A 106 -12.66 2.15 1.60
N THR A 107 -13.11 0.90 1.47
CA THR A 107 -12.69 -0.25 2.27
C THR A 107 -12.31 -1.41 1.35
N PRO A 108 -11.44 -2.34 1.78
CA PRO A 108 -11.05 -3.49 0.95
C PRO A 108 -12.22 -4.34 0.44
N ALA A 109 -12.02 -5.01 -0.70
CA ALA A 109 -13.04 -5.85 -1.34
C ALA A 109 -13.39 -7.12 -0.58
N SER A 110 -12.36 -7.80 -0.10
CA SER A 110 -12.46 -9.00 0.71
C SER A 110 -11.44 -8.87 1.83
N PRO A 111 -11.77 -9.26 3.07
CA PRO A 111 -10.73 -9.59 4.04
C PRO A 111 -9.91 -10.72 3.41
N ALA A 112 -8.62 -10.47 3.16
CA ALA A 112 -7.77 -11.42 2.43
C ALA A 112 -7.60 -12.73 3.21
N SER A 113 -7.64 -12.65 4.54
CA SER A 113 -7.34 -13.78 5.42
C SER A 113 -7.66 -13.45 6.88
N LEU A 114 -8.96 -13.37 7.20
CA LEU A 114 -9.41 -13.09 8.57
C LEU A 114 -8.80 -14.13 9.54
N GLY A 115 -8.02 -13.67 10.52
CA GLY A 115 -7.35 -14.54 11.50
C GLY A 115 -5.96 -15.07 11.11
N GLN A 116 -5.41 -14.74 9.93
CA GLN A 116 -4.01 -15.03 9.63
C GLN A 116 -3.09 -14.22 10.56
N ARG A 117 -2.03 -14.87 11.03
CA ARG A 117 -0.99 -14.26 11.87
C ARG A 117 0.25 -14.00 11.03
N VAL A 118 0.71 -12.75 11.03
CA VAL A 118 1.94 -12.34 10.34
C VAL A 118 2.86 -11.62 11.32
N LEU A 119 4.10 -12.08 11.42
CA LEU A 119 5.16 -11.40 12.13
C LEU A 119 6.03 -10.68 11.10
N LEU A 120 6.10 -9.35 11.16
CA LEU A 120 6.98 -8.54 10.33
C LEU A 120 8.25 -8.21 11.11
N HIS A 121 9.38 -8.75 10.65
CA HIS A 121 10.69 -8.50 11.22
C HIS A 121 11.43 -7.43 10.41
N CYS A 122 11.81 -6.33 11.03
CA CYS A 122 12.61 -5.26 10.43
C CYS A 122 13.91 -5.02 11.23
N PRO A 123 15.00 -5.75 10.92
CA PRO A 123 16.29 -5.66 11.65
C PRO A 123 16.87 -4.25 11.73
N ALA A 124 16.59 -3.42 10.71
CA ALA A 124 17.03 -2.02 10.61
C ALA A 124 16.67 -1.18 11.85
N LEU A 125 15.64 -1.55 12.60
CA LEU A 125 15.18 -0.81 13.78
C LEU A 125 15.96 -1.12 15.06
N ARG A 126 17.00 -1.97 15.00
CA ARG A 126 17.94 -2.19 16.11
C ARG A 126 19.03 -1.13 16.21
N SER A 127 19.39 -0.51 15.10
CA SER A 127 20.44 0.52 15.08
C SER A 127 19.91 1.86 15.59
N SER A 128 20.82 2.75 15.98
CA SER A 128 20.46 4.15 16.27
C SER A 128 19.93 4.84 15.00
N PRO A 129 19.08 5.89 15.14
CA PRO A 129 18.55 6.61 13.97
C PRO A 129 19.67 7.24 13.14
N CYS A 130 20.76 7.70 13.77
CA CYS A 130 21.92 8.27 13.08
C CYS A 130 22.73 7.26 12.27
N ALA A 131 22.58 5.96 12.52
CA ALA A 131 23.22 4.89 11.75
C ALA A 131 22.31 4.33 10.63
N LEU A 132 21.05 4.75 10.58
CA LEU A 132 20.06 4.24 9.63
C LEU A 132 20.36 4.76 8.22
N ARG A 133 20.77 3.87 7.31
CA ARG A 133 21.02 4.19 5.90
C ARG A 133 19.71 4.34 5.13
N LEU A 134 19.74 4.95 3.96
CA LEU A 134 18.53 5.13 3.13
C LEU A 134 17.90 3.81 2.66
N SER A 135 18.70 2.77 2.40
CA SER A 135 18.17 1.44 2.09
C SER A 135 17.40 0.83 3.27
N GLN A 136 17.88 1.06 4.49
CA GLN A 136 17.22 0.65 5.73
C GLN A 136 16.00 1.52 6.06
N LEU A 137 16.05 2.84 5.80
CA LEU A 137 14.85 3.68 5.88
C LEU A 137 13.74 3.14 4.98
N ARG A 138 14.08 2.72 3.76
CA ARG A 138 13.11 2.13 2.84
C ARG A 138 12.48 0.86 3.39
N THR A 139 13.25 -0.03 4.05
CA THR A 139 12.71 -1.26 4.65
C THR A 139 11.73 -0.95 5.77
N VAL A 140 12.04 0.04 6.61
CA VAL A 140 11.14 0.53 7.67
C VAL A 140 9.82 1.03 7.10
N LEU A 141 9.87 1.88 6.07
CA LEU A 141 8.66 2.42 5.43
C LEU A 141 7.84 1.33 4.72
N VAL A 142 8.50 0.36 4.08
CA VAL A 142 7.84 -0.80 3.46
C VAL A 142 7.18 -1.67 4.53
N ALA A 143 7.84 -1.90 5.66
CA ALA A 143 7.29 -2.69 6.76
C ALA A 143 6.06 -2.03 7.40
N ASP A 144 6.11 -0.72 7.68
CA ASP A 144 4.95 0.05 8.19
C ASP A 144 3.78 0.00 7.20
N HIS A 145 4.03 0.26 5.91
CA HIS A 145 2.99 0.21 4.90
C HIS A 145 2.36 -1.19 4.78
N LEU A 146 3.18 -2.24 4.79
CA LEU A 146 2.71 -3.61 4.74
C LEU A 146 1.88 -3.95 6.00
N ALA A 147 2.32 -3.51 7.18
CA ALA A 147 1.58 -3.70 8.42
C ALA A 147 0.18 -3.07 8.36
N ARG A 148 0.09 -1.82 7.89
CA ARG A 148 -1.19 -1.12 7.68
C ARG A 148 -2.07 -1.87 6.68
N ALA A 149 -1.49 -2.32 5.57
CA ALA A 149 -2.22 -3.07 4.56
C ALA A 149 -2.79 -4.38 5.12
N LEU A 150 -1.98 -5.17 5.80
CA LEU A 150 -2.42 -6.43 6.42
C LEU A 150 -3.50 -6.20 7.48
N ARG A 151 -3.30 -5.22 8.40
CA ARG A 151 -4.30 -4.87 9.43
C ARG A 151 -5.63 -4.44 8.83
N ALA A 152 -5.62 -3.64 7.76
CA ALA A 152 -6.84 -3.23 7.06
C ALA A 152 -7.66 -4.42 6.49
N HIS A 153 -7.05 -5.60 6.38
CA HIS A 153 -7.67 -6.84 5.89
C HIS A 153 -8.00 -7.84 7.01
N GLY A 154 -7.87 -7.44 8.28
CA GLY A 154 -8.12 -8.30 9.44
C GLY A 154 -7.02 -9.33 9.71
N VAL A 155 -5.81 -9.11 9.18
CA VAL A 155 -4.64 -9.91 9.51
C VAL A 155 -4.06 -9.39 10.82
N CYS A 156 -3.75 -10.31 11.73
CA CYS A 156 -3.07 -9.97 12.96
C CYS A 156 -1.58 -9.79 12.69
N VAL A 157 -1.07 -8.56 12.87
CA VAL A 157 0.32 -8.22 12.58
C VAL A 157 1.08 -7.92 13.86
N ARG A 158 2.15 -8.67 14.10
CA ARG A 158 3.16 -8.34 15.12
C ARG A 158 4.41 -7.76 14.48
N LEU A 159 4.93 -6.69 15.07
CA LEU A 159 6.10 -5.96 14.57
C LEU A 159 7.30 -6.26 15.48
N VAL A 160 8.44 -6.61 14.89
CA VAL A 160 9.67 -6.98 15.61
C VAL A 160 10.88 -6.34 14.92
N PRO A 161 11.88 -5.81 15.64
CA PRO A 161 11.94 -5.67 17.10
C PRO A 161 11.04 -4.54 17.60
N ALA A 162 10.65 -4.60 18.87
CA ALA A 162 10.17 -3.41 19.55
C ALA A 162 11.33 -2.43 19.76
N VAL A 163 11.11 -1.14 19.48
CA VAL A 163 12.16 -0.11 19.50
C VAL A 163 12.52 0.22 20.94
N ARG A 164 13.81 0.12 21.27
CA ARG A 164 14.36 0.43 22.60
C ARG A 164 14.92 1.85 22.70
N ASP A 165 15.49 2.36 21.61
CA ASP A 165 16.09 3.68 21.57
C ASP A 165 14.99 4.76 21.49
N PRO A 166 14.85 5.64 22.50
CA PRO A 166 13.86 6.72 22.48
C PRO A 166 14.05 7.70 21.31
N HIS A 167 15.29 7.89 20.84
CA HIS A 167 15.58 8.74 19.68
C HIS A 167 15.06 8.11 18.39
N MET A 168 15.20 6.78 18.25
CA MET A 168 14.59 6.05 17.14
C MET A 168 13.06 6.18 17.19
N LEU A 169 12.43 6.00 18.36
CA LEU A 169 10.98 6.13 18.49
C LEU A 169 10.49 7.53 18.09
N THR A 170 11.20 8.57 18.54
CA THR A 170 10.90 9.96 18.17
C THR A 170 11.02 10.17 16.66
N PHE A 171 12.07 9.63 16.03
CA PHE A 171 12.28 9.71 14.59
C PHE A 171 11.20 8.96 13.79
N LEU A 172 10.76 7.78 14.25
CA LEU A 172 9.64 7.05 13.63
C LEU A 172 8.32 7.83 13.75
N GLN A 173 8.06 8.46 14.90
CA GLN A 173 6.90 9.34 15.08
C GLN A 173 6.94 10.53 14.13
N GLN A 174 8.12 11.16 13.94
CA GLN A 174 8.31 12.23 12.94
C GLN A 174 8.00 11.72 11.54
N LEU A 175 8.45 10.52 11.17
CA LEU A 175 8.15 9.86 9.89
C LEU A 175 6.71 9.31 9.79
N ARG A 176 5.89 9.48 10.83
CA ARG A 176 4.54 8.92 10.93
C ARG A 176 4.52 7.40 10.67
N VAL A 177 5.50 6.70 11.24
CA VAL A 177 5.61 5.24 11.26
C VAL A 177 5.05 4.74 12.59
N ASP A 178 4.13 3.78 12.52
CA ASP A 178 3.53 3.17 13.70
C ASP A 178 4.30 1.89 14.07
N TRP A 179 5.10 1.97 15.13
CA TRP A 179 5.98 0.89 15.55
C TRP A 179 6.02 0.76 17.09
N PRO A 180 6.02 -0.47 17.65
CA PRO A 180 5.99 -0.68 19.09
C PRO A 180 7.29 -0.25 19.78
N ALA A 181 7.14 0.30 21.00
CA ALA A 181 8.24 0.50 21.94
C ALA A 181 8.47 -0.74 22.81
N ALA A 182 9.71 -1.02 23.16
CA ALA A 182 10.06 -2.16 24.02
C ALA A 182 9.83 -1.84 25.50
N SER A 183 9.20 -2.76 26.24
CA SER A 183 9.06 -2.70 27.70
C SER A 183 10.09 -3.59 28.42
N GLU A 184 10.27 -4.83 27.96
CA GLU A 184 11.15 -5.82 28.59
C GLU A 184 12.08 -6.51 27.57
N ARG A 185 13.20 -7.08 28.06
CA ARG A 185 14.12 -7.88 27.24
C ARG A 185 13.68 -9.33 27.25
N ALA A 186 13.51 -9.92 26.07
CA ALA A 186 13.38 -11.36 25.94
C ALA A 186 14.65 -12.05 26.47
N SER A 187 14.46 -13.08 27.29
CA SER A 187 15.58 -13.86 27.84
C SER A 187 16.20 -14.74 26.76
N SER A 188 17.50 -14.60 26.52
CA SER A 188 18.25 -15.45 25.57
C SER A 188 18.92 -16.66 26.23
N HIS A 189 18.69 -16.91 27.53
CA HIS A 189 19.41 -17.92 28.31
C HIS A 189 19.30 -19.33 27.73
N THR A 190 18.08 -19.78 27.39
CA THR A 190 17.85 -21.11 26.81
C THR A 190 18.53 -21.26 25.45
N LEU A 191 18.39 -20.26 24.57
CA LEU A 191 19.07 -20.23 23.27
C LEU A 191 20.59 -20.23 23.42
N ARG A 192 21.12 -19.55 24.43
CA ARG A 192 22.55 -19.53 24.73
C ARG A 192 23.05 -20.93 25.11
N SER A 193 22.33 -21.65 25.98
CA SER A 193 22.68 -23.03 26.35
C SER A 193 22.71 -23.94 25.12
N HIS A 194 21.66 -23.93 24.30
CA HIS A 194 21.61 -24.73 23.06
C HIS A 194 22.71 -24.34 22.07
N ALA A 195 22.99 -23.04 21.92
CA ALA A 195 24.08 -22.59 21.07
C ALA A 195 25.43 -23.14 21.57
N LEU A 196 25.70 -23.07 22.87
CA LEU A 196 26.96 -23.58 23.44
C LEU A 196 27.15 -25.10 23.26
N GLU A 197 26.06 -25.87 23.22
CA GLU A 197 26.10 -27.32 22.93
C GLU A 197 26.46 -27.61 21.47
N GLU A 198 25.93 -26.82 20.53
CA GLU A 198 26.14 -26.97 19.07
C GLU A 198 27.44 -26.32 18.56
N LEU A 199 28.08 -25.48 19.36
CA LEU A 199 29.26 -24.73 18.96
C LEU A 199 30.48 -25.65 18.86
N THR A 200 31.10 -25.72 17.68
CA THR A 200 32.44 -26.27 17.57
C THR A 200 33.39 -25.38 18.36
N SER A 201 34.14 -25.96 19.32
CA SER A 201 35.22 -25.23 20.00
C SER A 201 36.10 -24.62 18.91
N ALA A 202 36.24 -23.29 18.90
CA ALA A 202 37.14 -22.59 18.00
C ALA A 202 38.57 -23.05 18.32
N ASN A 203 38.98 -24.19 17.75
CA ASN A 203 40.27 -24.83 18.00
C ASN A 203 41.41 -24.13 17.25
N ASP A 204 41.12 -23.02 16.57
CA ASP A 204 42.13 -22.07 16.12
C ASP A 204 42.34 -21.10 17.28
N GLY A 205 43.49 -21.20 17.97
CA GLY A 205 43.87 -20.42 19.16
C GLY A 205 43.94 -18.88 19.01
N ARG A 206 42.97 -18.27 18.35
CA ARG A 206 42.68 -16.84 18.31
C ARG A 206 41.68 -16.55 19.42
N THR A 207 42.06 -15.67 20.33
CA THR A 207 41.16 -15.03 21.29
C THR A 207 39.92 -14.51 20.57
N LEU A 208 38.75 -15.08 20.87
CA LEU A 208 37.48 -14.59 20.37
C LEU A 208 37.29 -13.14 20.82
N SER A 209 36.82 -12.28 19.91
CA SER A 209 36.47 -10.91 20.27
C SER A 209 35.35 -10.89 21.31
N PRO A 210 35.29 -9.87 22.20
CA PRO A 210 34.21 -9.76 23.19
C PRO A 210 32.83 -9.87 22.53
N GLY A 211 31.97 -10.74 23.05
CA GLY A 211 30.59 -10.94 22.58
C GLY A 211 30.40 -12.05 21.53
N ILE A 212 31.48 -12.68 21.04
CA ILE A 212 31.39 -13.87 20.16
C ILE A 212 31.39 -15.13 21.04
N LEU A 213 30.36 -15.96 20.90
CA LEU A 213 30.22 -17.24 21.61
C LEU A 213 30.96 -18.37 20.91
N GLY A 214 30.98 -18.35 19.58
CA GLY A 214 31.71 -19.32 18.78
C GLY A 214 31.27 -19.33 17.32
N ARG A 215 31.69 -20.37 16.58
CA ARG A 215 31.33 -20.60 15.18
C ARG A 215 30.48 -21.85 15.06
N LEU A 216 29.44 -21.76 14.24
CA LEU A 216 28.52 -22.86 13.94
C LEU A 216 28.48 -23.10 12.44
N CYS A 217 28.58 -24.37 12.02
CA CYS A 217 28.51 -24.79 10.62
C CYS A 217 27.05 -24.91 10.16
N LEU A 218 26.71 -24.19 9.09
CA LEU A 218 25.40 -24.17 8.43
C LEU A 218 25.35 -24.97 7.13
N LYS A 219 26.50 -25.46 6.64
CA LYS A 219 26.63 -26.09 5.32
C LYS A 219 25.67 -27.26 5.12
N GLU A 220 25.53 -28.12 6.12
CA GLU A 220 24.61 -29.28 6.07
C GLU A 220 23.15 -28.84 5.84
N LEU A 221 22.69 -27.82 6.58
CA LEU A 221 21.33 -27.28 6.42
C LEU A 221 21.12 -26.65 5.03
N VAL A 222 22.14 -25.99 4.48
CA VAL A 222 22.09 -25.41 3.12
C VAL A 222 22.06 -26.50 2.04
N GLU A 223 22.77 -27.60 2.25
CA GLU A 223 22.74 -28.74 1.33
C GLU A 223 21.41 -29.48 1.37
N GLU A 224 20.83 -29.68 2.56
CA GLU A 224 19.56 -30.37 2.77
C GLU A 224 18.34 -29.53 2.34
N GLN A 225 18.28 -28.26 2.74
CA GLN A 225 17.11 -27.40 2.56
C GLN A 225 17.37 -26.25 1.58
N GLY A 226 18.61 -25.76 1.54
CA GLY A 226 18.98 -24.50 0.89
C GLY A 226 18.75 -24.46 -0.62
N ARG A 227 19.05 -25.56 -1.33
CA ARG A 227 18.96 -25.61 -2.81
C ARG A 227 17.54 -25.48 -3.34
N THR A 228 16.54 -25.99 -2.61
CA THR A 228 15.13 -25.93 -3.03
C THR A 228 14.44 -24.67 -2.52
N ALA A 229 14.85 -24.16 -1.35
CA ALA A 229 14.31 -22.95 -0.76
C ALA A 229 14.92 -21.66 -1.33
N GLY A 230 16.09 -21.70 -1.97
CA GLY A 230 16.71 -20.51 -2.60
C GLY A 230 17.61 -19.70 -1.67
N TYR A 231 18.25 -20.36 -0.70
CA TYR A 231 19.30 -19.74 0.11
C TYR A 231 20.59 -19.55 -0.71
N ASP A 232 21.42 -18.60 -0.31
CA ASP A 232 22.72 -18.34 -0.93
C ASP A 232 23.66 -19.55 -0.71
N PRO A 233 24.26 -20.10 -1.78
CA PRO A 233 25.11 -21.29 -1.68
C PRO A 233 26.42 -21.04 -0.91
N ASN A 234 26.81 -19.78 -0.68
CA ASN A 234 28.01 -19.42 0.07
C ASN A 234 27.79 -19.37 1.59
N LEU A 235 26.60 -19.71 2.08
CA LEU A 235 26.33 -19.82 3.51
C LEU A 235 27.07 -21.04 4.10
N ASP A 236 28.23 -20.80 4.71
CA ASP A 236 29.06 -21.85 5.30
C ASP A 236 28.92 -21.91 6.82
N ASN A 237 29.17 -20.80 7.48
CA ASN A 237 29.39 -20.69 8.89
C ASN A 237 28.80 -19.39 9.41
N CYS A 238 28.24 -19.47 10.60
CA CYS A 238 27.70 -18.34 11.34
C CYS A 238 28.56 -18.08 12.58
N LEU A 239 28.98 -16.83 12.76
CA LEU A 239 29.55 -16.39 14.03
C LEU A 239 28.38 -16.10 14.97
N VAL A 240 28.24 -16.91 16.00
CA VAL A 240 27.17 -16.74 16.98
C VAL A 240 27.59 -15.69 17.98
N THR A 241 26.83 -14.59 18.05
CA THR A 241 27.02 -13.50 18.99
C THR A 241 25.84 -13.39 19.96
N GLU A 242 26.05 -12.73 21.10
CA GLU A 242 24.98 -12.40 22.04
C GLU A 242 23.84 -11.61 21.39
N ASP A 243 24.18 -10.69 20.49
CA ASP A 243 23.20 -9.88 19.77
C ASP A 243 22.34 -10.74 18.85
N LEU A 244 22.95 -11.70 18.15
CA LEU A 244 22.24 -12.61 17.25
C LEU A 244 21.27 -13.51 18.02
N LEU A 245 21.70 -14.04 19.17
CA LEU A 245 20.82 -14.82 20.06
C LEU A 245 19.71 -13.96 20.67
N SER A 246 19.99 -12.68 20.97
CA SER A 246 18.97 -11.74 21.42
C SER A 246 17.92 -11.48 20.34
N VAL A 247 18.33 -11.42 19.07
CA VAL A 247 17.39 -11.32 17.93
C VAL A 247 16.48 -12.54 17.86
N LEU A 248 17.04 -13.74 17.96
CA LEU A 248 16.27 -14.98 17.97
C LEU A 248 15.32 -15.05 19.17
N ALA A 249 15.76 -14.66 20.36
CA ALA A 249 14.94 -14.65 21.56
C ALA A 249 13.70 -13.74 21.40
N GLU A 250 13.89 -12.54 20.85
CA GLU A 250 12.78 -11.61 20.58
C GLU A 250 11.83 -12.13 19.51
N LEU A 251 12.36 -12.78 18.46
CA LEU A 251 11.53 -13.39 17.42
C LEU A 251 10.70 -14.57 17.97
N GLN A 252 11.29 -15.39 18.84
CA GLN A 252 10.59 -16.50 19.51
C GLN A 252 9.52 -16.01 20.48
N GLU A 253 9.86 -15.05 21.35
CA GLU A 253 8.90 -14.42 22.25
C GLU A 253 7.74 -13.84 21.45
N ALA A 254 8.06 -13.18 20.33
CA ALA A 254 7.06 -12.60 19.48
C ALA A 254 6.15 -13.63 18.80
N LEU A 255 6.70 -14.78 18.43
CA LEU A 255 5.97 -15.89 17.83
C LEU A 255 5.04 -16.58 18.84
N TRP A 256 5.45 -16.70 20.11
CA TRP A 256 4.71 -17.45 21.13
C TRP A 256 3.69 -16.62 21.90
N HIS A 257 3.92 -15.33 22.18
CA HIS A 257 3.09 -14.54 23.10
C HIS A 257 2.25 -13.45 22.43
N TRP A 258 1.24 -13.80 21.64
CA TRP A 258 0.42 -12.79 20.96
C TRP A 258 -0.41 -11.97 21.98
N PRO A 259 -0.62 -10.65 21.75
CA PRO A 259 -1.48 -9.86 22.63
C PRO A 259 -2.90 -10.46 22.68
N GLU A 260 -3.50 -10.58 23.87
CA GLU A 260 -4.86 -11.13 24.04
C GLU A 260 -5.91 -10.36 23.21
N ASP A 261 -5.71 -9.05 23.03
CA ASP A 261 -6.59 -8.17 22.24
C ASP A 261 -6.49 -8.38 20.71
N SER A 262 -5.66 -9.32 20.25
CA SER A 262 -5.53 -9.69 18.84
C SER A 262 -6.71 -10.57 18.38
N HIS A 263 -7.89 -9.95 18.27
CA HIS A 263 -9.17 -10.47 17.78
C HIS A 263 -9.91 -11.53 18.64
N PRO A 264 -11.11 -11.23 19.18
CA PRO A 264 -11.99 -12.20 19.85
C PRO A 264 -12.65 -13.24 18.92
N GLY A 265 -12.47 -13.14 17.59
CA GLY A 265 -13.08 -14.05 16.61
C GLY A 265 -12.40 -15.42 16.48
N LEU A 266 -11.25 -15.63 17.13
CA LEU A 266 -10.49 -16.88 17.06
C LEU A 266 -10.75 -17.83 18.24
N ALA A 267 -11.73 -17.54 19.11
CA ALA A 267 -12.08 -18.40 20.25
C ALA A 267 -12.65 -19.79 19.86
N GLY A 268 -12.73 -20.12 18.57
CA GLY A 268 -13.21 -21.42 18.07
C GLY A 268 -12.26 -22.15 17.12
N ALA A 269 -11.13 -21.56 16.72
CA ALA A 269 -10.15 -22.28 15.91
C ALA A 269 -9.20 -23.01 16.86
N SER A 270 -9.34 -24.34 16.92
CA SER A 270 -8.51 -25.25 17.71
C SER A 270 -7.03 -24.83 17.71
N ASP A 271 -6.50 -24.65 18.91
CA ASP A 271 -5.17 -24.16 19.27
C ASP A 271 -4.04 -25.15 18.93
N THR A 272 -4.09 -25.77 17.76
CA THR A 272 -3.09 -26.74 17.31
C THR A 272 -1.98 -26.04 16.53
N GLY A 273 -1.02 -25.50 17.28
CA GLY A 273 0.35 -25.35 16.85
C GLY A 273 0.68 -24.08 16.05
N THR A 274 1.90 -23.62 16.26
CA THR A 274 2.66 -22.58 15.53
C THR A 274 2.63 -22.67 13.99
N GLY A 275 1.97 -23.66 13.38
CA GLY A 275 1.86 -23.86 11.93
C GLY A 275 1.06 -22.81 11.15
N GLY A 276 0.40 -21.86 11.84
CA GLY A 276 -0.41 -20.81 11.21
C GLY A 276 0.25 -19.43 11.07
N CYS A 277 1.42 -19.20 11.68
CA CYS A 277 2.09 -17.89 11.65
C CYS A 277 3.09 -17.80 10.49
N LEU A 278 3.00 -16.73 9.70
CA LEU A 278 3.99 -16.38 8.68
C LEU A 278 4.98 -15.36 9.25
N VAL A 279 6.27 -15.64 9.15
CA VAL A 279 7.31 -14.65 9.45
C VAL A 279 7.81 -14.03 8.15
N VAL A 280 7.77 -12.70 8.04
CA VAL A 280 8.30 -11.96 6.91
C VAL A 280 9.44 -11.07 7.38
N HIS A 281 10.65 -11.35 6.90
CA HIS A 281 11.83 -10.53 7.15
C HIS A 281 11.92 -9.42 6.09
N VAL A 282 11.67 -8.18 6.49
CA VAL A 282 11.77 -7.00 5.64
C VAL A 282 13.16 -6.39 5.80
N VAL A 283 14.04 -6.68 4.85
CA VAL A 283 15.47 -6.37 4.94
C VAL A 283 15.98 -5.67 3.69
N SER A 284 17.07 -4.93 3.83
CA SER A 284 17.72 -4.35 2.65
C SER A 284 18.53 -5.43 1.93
N CYS A 285 18.82 -5.21 0.65
CA CYS A 285 19.68 -6.13 -0.10
C CYS A 285 21.08 -6.28 0.53
N GLU A 286 21.55 -5.29 1.31
CA GLU A 286 22.84 -5.40 2.01
C GLU A 286 22.77 -6.28 3.27
N GLU A 287 21.58 -6.51 3.82
CA GLU A 287 21.34 -7.29 5.05
C GLU A 287 20.90 -8.72 4.75
N GLU A 288 20.54 -9.02 3.50
CA GLU A 288 19.97 -10.30 3.09
C GLU A 288 20.83 -11.50 3.52
N PHE A 289 22.14 -11.46 3.25
CA PHE A 289 23.05 -12.55 3.57
C PHE A 289 23.09 -12.85 5.08
N GLN A 290 23.08 -11.80 5.93
CA GLN A 290 23.06 -11.97 7.38
C GLN A 290 21.71 -12.47 7.87
N GLN A 291 20.61 -12.01 7.26
CA GLN A 291 19.27 -12.49 7.59
C GLN A 291 19.10 -13.98 7.25
N GLN A 292 19.69 -14.45 6.15
CA GLN A 292 19.70 -15.88 5.79
C GLN A 292 20.51 -16.72 6.81
N LYS A 293 21.63 -16.20 7.32
CA LYS A 293 22.37 -16.85 8.42
C LYS A 293 21.54 -16.94 9.70
N LEU A 294 20.80 -15.88 10.04
CA LEU A 294 19.93 -15.84 11.20
C LEU A 294 18.81 -16.88 11.11
N ASP A 295 18.20 -17.02 9.93
CA ASP A 295 17.14 -18.00 9.66
C ASP A 295 17.66 -19.45 9.83
N LEU A 296 18.76 -19.80 9.17
CA LEU A 296 19.36 -21.14 9.32
C LEU A 296 19.84 -21.42 10.75
N LEU A 297 20.35 -20.40 11.45
CA LEU A 297 20.70 -20.51 12.87
C LEU A 297 19.45 -20.78 13.72
N TRP A 298 18.33 -20.12 13.43
CA TRP A 298 17.07 -20.38 14.12
C TRP A 298 16.65 -21.84 13.95
N GLN A 299 16.65 -22.34 12.71
CA GLN A 299 16.28 -23.72 12.41
C GLN A 299 17.17 -24.73 13.13
N LYS A 300 18.48 -24.45 13.25
CA LYS A 300 19.41 -25.35 13.93
C LYS A 300 19.24 -25.38 15.45
N LEU A 301 19.03 -24.22 16.07
CA LEU A 301 18.99 -24.10 17.53
C LEU A 301 17.61 -24.44 18.12
N VAL A 302 16.57 -24.57 17.29
CA VAL A 302 15.19 -24.62 17.76
C VAL A 302 14.39 -25.67 16.98
N ASP A 303 14.08 -26.78 17.65
CA ASP A 303 13.26 -27.88 17.09
C ASP A 303 11.89 -27.42 16.54
N LYS A 304 11.36 -26.32 17.08
CA LYS A 304 10.07 -25.70 16.69
C LYS A 304 10.24 -24.35 15.98
N ALA A 305 11.25 -24.18 15.14
CA ALA A 305 11.36 -23.01 14.28
C ALA A 305 10.09 -22.85 13.41
N PRO A 306 9.66 -21.62 13.09
CA PRO A 306 8.48 -21.41 12.26
C PRO A 306 8.68 -22.03 10.87
N LEU A 307 7.75 -22.91 10.47
CA LEU A 307 7.81 -23.61 9.18
C LEU A 307 7.67 -22.68 7.96
N ARG A 308 7.30 -21.41 8.16
CA ARG A 308 7.00 -20.45 7.08
C ARG A 308 7.69 -19.11 7.33
N GLN A 309 8.95 -19.02 6.91
CA GLN A 309 9.73 -17.78 6.88
C GLN A 309 9.87 -17.32 5.42
N LYS A 310 9.73 -16.00 5.19
CA LYS A 310 9.85 -15.38 3.87
C LYS A 310 10.64 -14.08 3.95
N HIS A 311 11.37 -13.77 2.89
CA HIS A 311 12.22 -12.59 2.80
C HIS A 311 11.62 -11.56 1.82
N LEU A 312 11.31 -10.38 2.33
CA LEU A 312 10.96 -9.22 1.51
C LEU A 312 12.19 -8.31 1.39
N ILE A 313 12.88 -8.43 0.25
CA ILE A 313 14.13 -7.70 0.00
C ILE A 313 13.84 -6.34 -0.63
N CYS A 314 14.30 -5.28 0.02
CA CYS A 314 14.30 -3.94 -0.53
C CYS A 314 15.59 -3.71 -1.32
N GLY A 315 15.45 -3.35 -2.61
CA GLY A 315 16.54 -3.00 -3.49
C GLY A 315 17.27 -1.73 -3.03
N PRO A 316 18.51 -1.51 -3.51
CA PRO A 316 19.38 -0.46 -3.01
C PRO A 316 18.83 0.92 -3.33
N VAL A 317 19.15 1.88 -2.46
CA VAL A 317 18.77 3.30 -2.62
C VAL A 317 20.02 4.10 -2.96
N LYS A 318 20.06 4.66 -4.17
CA LYS A 318 21.18 5.47 -4.66
C LYS A 318 20.78 6.93 -4.77
N VAL A 319 21.67 7.82 -4.38
CA VAL A 319 21.49 9.28 -4.49
C VAL A 319 22.12 9.77 -5.78
N ALA A 320 21.33 10.39 -6.65
CA ALA A 320 21.81 10.94 -7.91
C ALA A 320 22.66 12.20 -7.66
N GLY A 321 23.82 12.30 -8.32
CA GLY A 321 24.71 13.46 -8.25
C GLY A 321 25.70 13.46 -7.07
N ALA A 322 25.63 12.48 -6.16
CA ALA A 322 26.55 12.35 -5.02
C ALA A 322 27.09 10.91 -4.89
N PRO A 323 27.97 10.45 -5.80
CA PRO A 323 28.59 9.14 -5.68
C PRO A 323 29.46 9.09 -4.40
N GLY A 324 29.04 8.30 -3.41
CA GLY A 324 29.81 8.03 -2.20
C GLY A 324 29.40 8.81 -0.94
N THR A 325 28.48 9.77 -1.02
CA THR A 325 27.95 10.42 0.19
C THR A 325 27.03 9.44 0.94
N LEU A 326 27.49 8.96 2.08
CA LEU A 326 26.70 8.17 3.03
C LEU A 326 25.71 9.10 3.73
N MET A 327 24.58 9.38 3.08
CA MET A 327 23.48 10.12 3.69
C MET A 327 22.68 9.19 4.61
N THR A 328 22.49 9.62 5.85
CA THR A 328 21.67 8.94 6.85
C THR A 328 20.19 9.31 6.70
N ALA A 329 19.31 8.51 7.30
CA ALA A 329 17.87 8.76 7.26
C ALA A 329 17.47 10.10 7.91
N PRO A 330 18.02 10.51 9.08
CA PRO A 330 17.75 11.83 9.65
C PRO A 330 18.26 12.98 8.76
N GLU A 331 19.46 12.88 8.19
CA GLU A 331 19.98 13.91 7.26
C GLU A 331 19.10 14.06 6.02
N TYR A 332 18.58 12.95 5.50
CA TYR A 332 17.65 12.99 4.37
C TYR A 332 16.30 13.60 4.74
N TYR A 333 15.79 13.32 5.95
CA TYR A 333 14.59 13.99 6.46
C TYR A 333 14.79 15.51 6.56
N GLU A 334 15.86 15.95 7.23
CA GLU A 334 16.19 17.37 7.38
C GLU A 334 16.41 18.07 6.03
N PHE A 335 17.04 17.38 5.09
CA PHE A 335 17.21 17.85 3.73
C PHE A 335 15.86 18.11 3.04
N ARG A 336 14.94 17.14 3.07
CA ARG A 336 13.60 17.29 2.47
C ARG A 336 12.76 18.33 3.21
N HIS A 337 12.89 18.41 4.53
CA HIS A 337 12.22 19.42 5.34
C HIS A 337 12.65 20.83 4.97
N THR A 338 13.96 21.07 4.87
CA THR A 338 14.52 22.36 4.45
C THR A 338 14.00 22.77 3.06
N GLN A 339 13.95 21.84 2.12
CA GLN A 339 13.45 22.12 0.78
C GLN A 339 11.94 22.42 0.75
N VAL A 340 11.13 21.74 1.57
CA VAL A 340 9.69 22.03 1.73
C VAL A 340 9.47 23.44 2.30
N CYS A 341 10.22 23.82 3.34
CA CYS A 341 10.17 25.15 3.92
C CYS A 341 10.53 26.22 2.89
N LYS A 342 11.63 26.03 2.14
CA LYS A 342 12.07 26.93 1.07
C LYS A 342 11.00 27.09 -0.02
N ALA A 343 10.40 25.99 -0.48
CA ALA A 343 9.38 26.02 -1.53
C ALA A 343 8.09 26.74 -1.08
N SER A 344 7.77 26.69 0.21
CA SER A 344 6.58 27.34 0.78
C SER A 344 6.83 28.83 1.02
N ALA A 345 8.01 29.21 1.52
CA ALA A 345 8.41 30.61 1.69
C ALA A 345 8.35 31.40 0.37
N LEU A 346 8.75 30.77 -0.75
CA LEU A 346 8.68 31.37 -2.08
C LEU A 346 7.25 31.65 -2.58
N LYS A 347 6.23 30.96 -2.06
CA LYS A 347 4.84 31.08 -2.52
C LYS A 347 4.01 32.06 -1.70
N HIS A 348 4.12 31.98 -0.38
CA HIS A 348 3.25 32.74 0.53
C HIS A 348 3.90 34.06 0.98
N GLY A 349 5.23 34.17 0.89
CA GLY A 349 5.97 35.30 1.44
C GLY A 349 6.00 35.28 2.98
N GLY A 350 7.13 35.67 3.57
CA GLY A 350 7.30 35.76 5.02
C GLY A 350 7.87 34.50 5.71
N ASP A 351 8.23 34.66 6.98
CA ASP A 351 8.79 33.60 7.82
C ASP A 351 7.69 32.73 8.42
N LEU A 352 7.06 31.91 7.57
CA LEU A 352 6.06 30.92 8.00
C LEU A 352 6.64 29.82 8.90
N ALA A 353 7.97 29.69 8.98
CA ALA A 353 8.62 28.63 9.75
C ALA A 353 8.40 28.78 11.27
N GLN A 354 8.03 29.96 11.74
CA GLN A 354 7.75 30.22 13.16
C GLN A 354 6.30 29.97 13.57
N ASP A 355 5.38 29.79 12.60
CA ASP A 355 4.00 29.48 12.91
C ASP A 355 3.85 27.97 13.25
N PRO A 356 3.35 27.61 14.45
CA PRO A 356 3.14 26.22 14.83
C PRO A 356 2.27 25.42 13.84
N ALA A 357 1.26 26.06 13.24
CA ALA A 357 0.39 25.40 12.27
C ALA A 357 1.17 25.02 10.99
N TRP A 358 2.03 25.92 10.53
CA TRP A 358 2.90 25.68 9.38
C TRP A 358 4.00 24.67 9.67
N THR A 359 4.51 24.63 10.91
CA THR A 359 5.50 23.63 11.34
C THR A 359 4.95 22.21 11.16
N GLU A 360 3.71 21.95 11.59
CA GLU A 360 3.06 20.65 11.37
C GLU A 360 2.85 20.35 9.87
N ILE A 361 2.40 21.34 9.09
CA ILE A 361 2.21 21.20 7.64
C ILE A 361 3.53 20.85 6.95
N PHE A 362 4.62 21.54 7.28
CA PHE A 362 5.95 21.26 6.73
C PHE A 362 6.42 19.85 7.09
N GLY A 363 6.21 19.42 8.34
CA GLY A 363 6.47 18.04 8.75
C GLY A 363 5.70 17.04 7.88
N VAL A 364 4.38 17.21 7.74
CA VAL A 364 3.54 16.31 6.93
C VAL A 364 3.95 16.29 5.46
N LEU A 365 4.24 17.45 4.86
CA LEU A 365 4.68 17.55 3.46
C LEU A 365 6.05 16.90 3.23
N SER A 366 6.95 17.01 4.21
CA SER A 366 8.27 16.38 4.17
C SER A 366 8.16 14.86 4.20
N VAL A 367 7.37 14.33 5.12
CA VAL A 367 7.10 12.88 5.23
C VAL A 367 6.38 12.38 3.99
N ALA A 368 5.40 13.12 3.46
CA ALA A 368 4.72 12.76 2.22
C ALA A 368 5.71 12.69 1.04
N THR A 369 6.66 13.62 0.95
CA THR A 369 7.71 13.59 -0.08
C THR A 369 8.55 12.32 0.05
N ILE A 370 9.08 12.04 1.24
CA ILE A 370 9.91 10.86 1.53
C ILE A 370 9.15 9.56 1.21
N LYS A 371 7.92 9.41 1.72
CA LYS A 371 7.11 8.20 1.52
C LYS A 371 6.80 7.97 0.04
N PHE A 372 6.42 9.00 -0.71
CA PHE A 372 6.18 8.84 -2.15
C PHE A 372 7.46 8.56 -2.94
N GLU A 373 8.61 9.14 -2.58
CA GLU A 373 9.89 8.81 -3.23
C GLU A 373 10.31 7.36 -2.96
N MET A 374 10.13 6.87 -1.72
CA MET A 374 10.57 5.54 -1.30
C MET A 374 9.61 4.41 -1.70
N LEU A 375 8.30 4.67 -1.70
CA LEU A 375 7.27 3.64 -1.89
C LEU A 375 6.70 3.62 -3.31
N SER A 376 6.86 4.66 -4.15
CA SER A 376 6.37 4.66 -5.54
C SER A 376 7.14 3.72 -6.49
N THR A 377 8.20 3.09 -5.99
CA THR A 377 8.99 2.09 -6.71
C THR A 377 8.86 0.75 -5.99
N ALA A 378 8.64 -0.33 -6.75
CA ALA A 378 8.50 -1.67 -6.19
C ALA A 378 9.67 -2.00 -5.25
N PRO A 379 9.44 -2.57 -4.05
CA PRO A 379 10.45 -2.73 -3.01
C PRO A 379 11.76 -3.35 -3.52
N GLN A 380 11.67 -4.42 -4.30
CA GLN A 380 12.79 -5.17 -4.86
C GLN A 380 13.59 -4.42 -5.94
N SER A 381 13.02 -3.36 -6.52
CA SER A 381 13.70 -2.57 -7.55
C SER A 381 14.66 -1.57 -6.92
N GLN A 382 15.78 -1.29 -7.60
CA GLN A 382 16.68 -0.20 -7.23
C GLN A 382 15.97 1.15 -7.30
N LEU A 383 16.20 2.00 -6.30
CA LEU A 383 15.65 3.35 -6.22
C LEU A 383 16.73 4.40 -6.44
N PHE A 384 16.45 5.41 -7.26
CA PHE A 384 17.30 6.58 -7.44
C PHE A 384 16.61 7.82 -6.88
N LEU A 385 17.21 8.43 -5.86
CA LEU A 385 16.74 9.68 -5.27
C LEU A 385 17.42 10.85 -5.96
N ALA A 386 16.62 11.74 -6.56
CA ALA A 386 17.11 13.00 -7.08
C ALA A 386 17.02 14.07 -5.98
N LEU A 387 18.16 14.62 -5.57
CA LEU A 387 18.21 15.69 -4.55
C LEU A 387 17.85 17.08 -5.09
N ALA A 388 17.59 17.21 -6.40
CA ALA A 388 17.19 18.49 -6.99
C ALA A 388 15.86 19.01 -6.40
N ASP A 389 15.73 20.34 -6.29
CA ASP A 389 14.53 21.04 -5.79
C ASP A 389 13.25 20.72 -6.60
N SER A 390 13.36 20.10 -7.79
CA SER A 390 12.24 19.81 -8.68
C SER A 390 11.23 18.81 -8.12
N SER A 391 11.60 17.95 -7.16
CA SER A 391 10.69 16.94 -6.60
C SER A 391 9.67 17.49 -5.61
N ILE A 392 9.87 18.72 -5.09
CA ILE A 392 9.09 19.28 -3.98
C ILE A 392 8.00 20.27 -4.43
N SER A 393 7.96 20.58 -5.72
CA SER A 393 6.93 21.43 -6.28
C SER A 393 5.53 20.82 -6.11
N THR A 394 4.57 21.58 -5.59
CA THR A 394 3.13 21.21 -5.66
C THR A 394 2.61 21.17 -7.11
N LYS A 395 3.39 21.64 -8.09
CA LYS A 395 3.12 21.47 -9.52
C LYS A 395 3.74 20.18 -10.08
N GLY A 396 4.69 19.58 -9.37
CA GLY A 396 5.31 18.31 -9.73
C GLY A 396 4.28 17.20 -9.59
N THR A 397 3.69 16.77 -10.70
CA THR A 397 2.55 15.85 -10.69
C THR A 397 2.88 14.44 -10.18
N LYS A 398 4.13 14.14 -9.83
CA LYS A 398 4.59 12.83 -9.33
C LYS A 398 4.94 12.80 -7.84
N SER A 399 4.68 13.87 -7.09
CA SER A 399 5.09 13.98 -5.68
C SER A 399 3.95 13.73 -4.70
N GLY A 400 4.31 13.33 -3.47
CA GLY A 400 3.36 13.30 -2.35
C GLY A 400 2.78 14.67 -2.06
N THR A 401 3.56 15.75 -2.20
CA THR A 401 3.09 17.12 -1.99
C THR A 401 1.96 17.52 -2.94
N PHE A 402 1.94 17.02 -4.18
CA PHE A 402 0.84 17.21 -5.11
C PHE A 402 -0.45 16.52 -4.64
N VAL A 403 -0.35 15.32 -4.08
CA VAL A 403 -1.50 14.61 -3.50
C VAL A 403 -2.05 15.40 -2.28
N MET A 404 -1.16 15.86 -1.41
CA MET A 404 -1.55 16.64 -0.22
C MET A 404 -2.21 17.97 -0.61
N TYR A 405 -1.69 18.65 -1.62
CA TYR A 405 -2.29 19.87 -2.17
C TYR A 405 -3.73 19.64 -2.67
N ASN A 406 -3.99 18.53 -3.36
CA ASN A 406 -5.34 18.23 -3.83
C ASN A 406 -6.30 17.85 -2.68
N CYS A 407 -5.79 17.27 -1.59
CA CYS A 407 -6.59 17.07 -0.37
C CYS A 407 -6.99 18.42 0.26
N ALA A 408 -6.04 19.35 0.36
CA ALA A 408 -6.31 20.70 0.86
C ALA A 408 -7.37 21.42 0.00
N ARG A 409 -7.29 21.32 -1.34
CA ARG A 409 -8.32 21.89 -2.24
C ARG A 409 -9.72 21.31 -1.96
N LEU A 410 -9.84 20.00 -1.76
CA LEU A 410 -11.11 19.36 -1.42
C LEU A 410 -11.63 19.83 -0.06
N ALA A 411 -10.76 19.94 0.93
CA ALA A 411 -11.14 20.46 2.24
C ALA A 411 -11.64 21.91 2.14
N THR A 412 -10.93 22.79 1.44
CA THR A 412 -11.36 24.18 1.19
C THR A 412 -12.69 24.24 0.43
N LEU A 413 -12.91 23.38 -0.57
CA LEU A 413 -14.18 23.30 -1.29
C LEU A 413 -15.34 22.97 -0.34
N PHE A 414 -15.18 21.94 0.49
CA PHE A 414 -16.25 21.52 1.41
C PHE A 414 -16.49 22.53 2.53
N GLU A 415 -15.45 23.19 3.02
CA GLU A 415 -15.59 24.27 4.00
C GLU A 415 -16.30 25.48 3.37
N SER A 416 -15.93 25.86 2.15
CA SER A 416 -16.62 26.94 1.41
C SER A 416 -18.10 26.61 1.21
N TYR A 417 -18.45 25.38 0.83
CA TYR A 417 -19.85 24.96 0.72
C TYR A 417 -20.58 25.09 2.06
N LYS A 418 -19.98 24.60 3.15
CA LYS A 418 -20.54 24.67 4.49
C LYS A 418 -20.81 26.12 4.93
N CYS A 419 -19.82 27.01 4.80
CA CYS A 419 -19.97 28.43 5.13
C CYS A 419 -21.04 29.11 4.28
N SER A 420 -21.07 28.86 2.97
CA SER A 420 -22.10 29.43 2.08
C SER A 420 -23.50 28.90 2.36
N MET A 421 -23.63 27.64 2.79
CA MET A 421 -24.90 27.06 3.26
C MET A 421 -25.36 27.72 4.57
N GLU A 422 -24.45 27.93 5.53
CA GLU A 422 -24.76 28.60 6.81
C GLU A 422 -25.17 30.07 6.61
N GLN A 423 -24.63 30.72 5.58
CA GLN A 423 -25.03 32.07 5.14
C GLN A 423 -26.35 32.10 4.34
N GLY A 424 -26.97 30.95 4.07
CA GLY A 424 -28.20 30.83 3.29
C GLY A 424 -28.02 31.01 1.77
N LEU A 425 -26.79 31.03 1.27
CA LEU A 425 -26.51 31.13 -0.18
C LEU A 425 -26.79 29.80 -0.89
N TYR A 426 -26.54 28.67 -0.22
CA TYR A 426 -26.85 27.34 -0.74
C TYR A 426 -27.84 26.60 0.16
N PRO A 427 -28.64 25.68 -0.41
CA PRO A 427 -29.48 24.80 0.40
C PRO A 427 -28.63 23.79 1.17
N THR A 428 -29.20 23.27 2.25
CA THR A 428 -28.68 22.08 2.93
C THR A 428 -28.54 20.92 1.95
N PHE A 429 -27.46 20.15 2.10
CA PHE A 429 -27.18 19.01 1.25
C PHE A 429 -28.33 17.98 1.37
N PRO A 430 -29.03 17.64 0.27
CA PRO A 430 -30.17 16.74 0.33
C PRO A 430 -29.73 15.29 0.58
N PRO A 431 -30.63 14.41 1.03
CA PRO A 431 -30.34 12.98 1.14
C PRO A 431 -29.79 12.41 -0.18
N VAL A 432 -28.80 11.52 -0.10
CA VAL A 432 -28.16 10.94 -1.30
C VAL A 432 -29.16 10.20 -2.18
N SER A 433 -30.19 9.58 -1.57
CA SER A 433 -31.27 8.89 -2.27
C SER A 433 -32.20 9.79 -3.09
N SER A 434 -32.20 11.11 -2.88
CA SER A 434 -32.98 12.06 -3.68
C SER A 434 -32.16 12.75 -4.78
N LEU A 435 -30.88 12.40 -4.92
CA LEU A 435 -30.02 12.97 -5.96
C LEU A 435 -30.31 12.35 -7.33
N ASP A 436 -30.45 13.19 -8.35
CA ASP A 436 -30.56 12.72 -9.73
C ASP A 436 -29.17 12.58 -10.36
N PHE A 437 -28.59 11.38 -10.26
CA PHE A 437 -27.29 11.06 -10.85
C PHE A 437 -27.28 11.04 -12.38
N SER A 438 -28.43 11.18 -13.04
CA SER A 438 -28.43 11.44 -14.48
C SER A 438 -27.71 12.75 -14.79
N LEU A 439 -27.72 13.75 -13.90
CA LEU A 439 -27.05 15.06 -14.10
C LEU A 439 -25.52 15.01 -14.21
N LEU A 440 -24.88 13.85 -13.96
CA LEU A 440 -23.46 13.61 -14.18
C LEU A 440 -23.22 13.12 -15.63
N HIS A 441 -22.78 14.03 -16.49
CA HIS A 441 -22.58 13.80 -17.92
C HIS A 441 -21.17 14.13 -18.41
N ASP A 442 -20.36 14.81 -17.60
CA ASP A 442 -19.01 15.21 -18.01
C ASP A 442 -18.07 13.99 -18.00
N GLU A 443 -17.24 13.85 -19.03
CA GLU A 443 -16.33 12.70 -19.14
C GLU A 443 -15.30 12.64 -18.01
N GLY A 444 -14.97 13.77 -17.39
CA GLY A 444 -14.13 13.82 -16.19
C GLY A 444 -14.83 13.26 -14.95
N GLU A 445 -16.15 13.42 -14.84
CA GLU A 445 -16.95 12.82 -13.76
C GLU A 445 -16.92 11.30 -13.87
N TRP A 446 -17.11 10.78 -15.10
CA TRP A 446 -17.03 9.35 -15.36
C TRP A 446 -15.63 8.80 -15.15
N LEU A 447 -14.59 9.52 -15.58
CA LEU A 447 -13.19 9.16 -15.38
C LEU A 447 -12.88 8.97 -13.89
N LEU A 448 -13.25 9.93 -13.05
CA LEU A 448 -13.02 9.89 -11.59
C LEU A 448 -13.68 8.67 -10.95
N LEU A 449 -14.93 8.39 -11.29
CA LEU A 449 -15.62 7.23 -10.75
C LEU A 449 -15.03 5.92 -11.28
N PHE A 450 -14.94 5.78 -12.60
CA PHE A 450 -14.65 4.49 -13.25
C PHE A 450 -13.19 4.07 -13.14
N ASN A 451 -12.25 5.01 -13.08
CA ASN A 451 -10.82 4.72 -12.94
C ASN A 451 -10.32 4.79 -11.51
N SER A 452 -10.99 5.52 -10.62
CA SER A 452 -10.49 5.74 -9.27
C SER A 452 -11.38 5.14 -8.21
N ILE A 453 -12.64 5.58 -8.07
CA ILE A 453 -13.51 5.14 -6.97
C ILE A 453 -13.90 3.67 -7.10
N LEU A 454 -14.41 3.26 -8.26
CA LEU A 454 -14.90 1.90 -8.51
C LEU A 454 -13.82 0.81 -8.32
N PRO A 455 -12.58 0.94 -8.85
CA PRO A 455 -11.53 -0.08 -8.68
C PRO A 455 -10.74 0.02 -7.37
N PHE A 456 -10.97 1.05 -6.53
CA PHE A 456 -10.15 1.28 -5.34
C PHE A 456 -10.19 0.12 -4.32
N PRO A 457 -11.34 -0.50 -4.03
CA PRO A 457 -11.35 -1.66 -3.13
C PRO A 457 -10.52 -2.85 -3.62
N ASP A 458 -10.55 -3.13 -4.92
CA ASP A 458 -9.75 -4.20 -5.54
C ASP A 458 -8.26 -3.85 -5.49
N LEU A 459 -7.92 -2.55 -5.60
CA LEU A 459 -6.57 -2.05 -5.38
C LEU A 459 -6.12 -2.32 -3.95
N LEU A 460 -6.91 -1.96 -2.95
CA LEU A 460 -6.61 -2.22 -1.54
C LEU A 460 -6.42 -3.71 -1.28
N SER A 461 -7.30 -4.56 -1.80
CA SER A 461 -7.15 -6.01 -1.66
C SER A 461 -5.85 -6.57 -2.22
N ARG A 462 -5.29 -5.95 -3.27
CA ARG A 462 -4.02 -6.38 -3.86
C ARG A 462 -2.78 -6.01 -3.05
N THR A 463 -2.87 -5.04 -2.13
CA THR A 463 -1.72 -4.60 -1.33
C THR A 463 -1.45 -5.49 -0.12
N ALA A 464 -2.45 -6.25 0.35
CA ALA A 464 -2.33 -7.19 1.44
C ALA A 464 -2.07 -8.65 0.99
N VAL A 465 -2.02 -8.91 -0.32
CA VAL A 465 -1.71 -10.26 -0.82
C VAL A 465 -0.24 -10.58 -0.55
N LEU A 466 -0.03 -11.60 0.27
CA LEU A 466 1.27 -12.25 0.48
C LEU A 466 1.23 -13.61 -0.22
N ASP A 467 2.07 -13.82 -1.25
CA ASP A 467 2.21 -15.13 -1.90
C ASP A 467 3.00 -16.09 -1.00
N CYS A 468 2.34 -16.57 0.05
CA CYS A 468 2.93 -17.43 1.07
C CYS A 468 3.14 -18.86 0.56
N THR A 469 2.37 -19.25 -0.46
CA THR A 469 2.35 -20.61 -1.03
C THR A 469 3.36 -20.82 -2.15
N ALA A 470 3.87 -19.74 -2.75
CA ALA A 470 4.94 -19.85 -3.73
C ALA A 470 6.16 -20.56 -3.13
N PRO A 471 6.80 -21.48 -3.88
CA PRO A 471 8.08 -22.06 -3.47
C PRO A 471 9.16 -20.99 -3.41
N GLY A 472 10.18 -21.21 -2.58
CA GLY A 472 11.33 -20.31 -2.43
C GLY A 472 11.29 -19.41 -1.21
N LEU A 473 12.37 -18.69 -0.97
CA LEU A 473 12.60 -17.86 0.22
C LEU A 473 11.94 -16.48 0.10
N HIS A 474 11.88 -15.93 -1.10
CA HIS A 474 11.47 -14.55 -1.31
C HIS A 474 9.96 -14.38 -1.43
N ILE A 475 9.50 -13.20 -1.02
CA ILE A 475 8.14 -12.72 -1.26
C ILE A 475 8.18 -11.31 -1.84
N ALA A 476 7.20 -11.00 -2.67
CA ALA A 476 7.02 -9.67 -3.23
C ALA A 476 5.75 -9.03 -2.67
N VAL A 477 5.81 -7.72 -2.45
CA VAL A 477 4.66 -6.89 -2.12
C VAL A 477 4.59 -5.70 -3.07
N ARG A 478 3.41 -5.07 -3.17
CA ARG A 478 3.12 -4.05 -4.18
C ARG A 478 2.83 -2.69 -3.56
N THR A 479 3.77 -2.20 -2.74
CA THR A 479 3.62 -0.92 -2.02
C THR A 479 3.43 0.27 -2.97
N GLU A 480 4.00 0.18 -4.18
CA GLU A 480 3.95 1.23 -5.19
C GLU A 480 2.58 1.48 -5.79
N MET A 481 1.67 0.51 -5.67
CA MET A 481 0.33 0.60 -6.24
C MET A 481 -0.46 1.77 -5.64
N ILE A 482 -0.39 1.96 -4.32
CA ILE A 482 -1.13 3.03 -3.63
C ILE A 482 -0.56 4.40 -4.02
N CYS A 483 0.77 4.58 -3.99
CA CYS A 483 1.37 5.85 -4.36
C CYS A 483 1.06 6.23 -5.81
N LYS A 484 1.24 5.30 -6.76
CA LYS A 484 0.93 5.53 -8.18
C LYS A 484 -0.55 5.86 -8.40
N PHE A 485 -1.43 5.16 -7.70
CA PHE A 485 -2.87 5.41 -7.76
C PHE A 485 -3.25 6.79 -7.24
N LEU A 486 -2.77 7.18 -6.06
CA LEU A 486 -3.05 8.48 -5.46
C LEU A 486 -2.55 9.64 -6.33
N VAL A 487 -1.37 9.47 -6.93
CA VAL A 487 -0.83 10.40 -7.91
C VAL A 487 -1.76 10.54 -9.12
N GLN A 488 -2.17 9.42 -9.73
CA GLN A 488 -3.05 9.44 -10.90
C GLN A 488 -4.43 10.04 -10.58
N LEU A 489 -5.05 9.66 -9.46
CA LEU A 489 -6.31 10.24 -9.00
C LEU A 489 -6.18 11.76 -8.78
N SER A 490 -5.06 12.21 -8.21
CA SER A 490 -4.80 13.64 -8.02
C SER A 490 -4.64 14.39 -9.34
N MET A 491 -4.04 13.76 -10.36
CA MET A 491 -3.96 14.34 -11.71
C MET A 491 -5.35 14.46 -12.35
N ASP A 492 -6.14 13.38 -12.30
CA ASP A 492 -7.48 13.32 -12.88
C ASP A 492 -8.42 14.32 -12.18
N PHE A 493 -8.35 14.39 -10.85
CA PHE A 493 -9.10 15.36 -10.05
C PHE A 493 -8.69 16.79 -10.35
N SER A 494 -7.38 17.09 -10.36
CA SER A 494 -6.91 18.45 -10.64
C SER A 494 -7.33 18.92 -12.04
N SER A 495 -7.26 18.04 -13.04
CA SER A 495 -7.74 18.28 -14.40
C SER A 495 -9.24 18.58 -14.44
N TYR A 496 -10.06 17.77 -13.77
CA TYR A 496 -11.50 17.97 -13.66
C TYR A 496 -11.85 19.28 -12.94
N TYR A 497 -11.28 19.49 -11.76
CA TYR A 497 -11.58 20.64 -10.89
C TYR A 497 -11.18 21.98 -11.52
N ASN A 498 -10.12 22.02 -12.34
CA ASN A 498 -9.74 23.24 -13.06
C ASN A 498 -10.70 23.58 -14.21
N ARG A 499 -11.43 22.60 -14.75
CA ARG A 499 -12.39 22.80 -15.86
C ARG A 499 -13.81 23.04 -15.37
N VAL A 500 -14.21 22.35 -14.31
CA VAL A 500 -15.61 22.27 -13.88
C VAL A 500 -15.82 23.06 -12.59
N HIS A 501 -16.64 24.11 -12.67
CA HIS A 501 -17.08 24.86 -11.50
C HIS A 501 -18.07 24.02 -10.68
N ILE A 502 -17.72 23.80 -9.42
CA ILE A 502 -18.54 23.04 -8.47
C ILE A 502 -19.48 23.98 -7.72
N LEU A 503 -18.90 24.95 -7.01
CA LEU A 503 -19.63 26.04 -6.35
C LEU A 503 -19.60 27.24 -7.30
N GLY A 504 -20.76 27.56 -7.87
CA GLY A 504 -20.93 28.67 -8.81
C GLY A 504 -21.80 29.79 -8.23
N GLU A 505 -22.47 30.55 -9.07
CA GLU A 505 -23.50 31.47 -8.57
C GLU A 505 -24.69 30.68 -7.98
N PRO A 506 -25.30 31.15 -6.86
CA PRO A 506 -26.38 30.44 -6.17
C PRO A 506 -27.70 30.52 -6.94
N ARG A 507 -27.80 29.79 -8.06
CA ARG A 507 -28.99 29.74 -8.92
C ARG A 507 -29.76 28.43 -8.68
N PRO A 508 -31.07 28.47 -8.33
CA PRO A 508 -31.84 27.29 -7.96
C PRO A 508 -31.80 26.11 -8.95
N HIS A 509 -31.82 26.39 -10.26
CA HIS A 509 -31.78 25.36 -11.30
C HIS A 509 -30.41 24.65 -11.42
N LEU A 510 -29.34 25.18 -10.83
CA LEU A 510 -28.00 24.57 -10.83
C LEU A 510 -27.72 23.71 -9.59
N PHE A 511 -28.55 23.81 -8.54
CA PHE A 511 -28.32 23.13 -7.28
C PHE A 511 -28.29 21.61 -7.44
N GLY A 512 -29.17 21.02 -8.27
CA GLY A 512 -29.16 19.59 -8.55
C GLY A 512 -27.80 19.08 -9.04
N GLN A 513 -27.22 19.78 -10.04
CA GLN A 513 -25.90 19.44 -10.59
C GLN A 513 -24.78 19.67 -9.57
N MET A 514 -24.84 20.77 -8.80
CA MET A 514 -23.89 21.03 -7.72
C MET A 514 -23.87 19.89 -6.70
N PHE A 515 -25.02 19.40 -6.25
CA PHE A 515 -25.10 18.35 -5.24
C PHE A 515 -24.54 17.01 -5.71
N VAL A 516 -24.84 16.57 -6.93
CA VAL A 516 -24.26 15.32 -7.47
C VAL A 516 -22.75 15.41 -7.64
N ARG A 517 -22.22 16.59 -8.02
CA ARG A 517 -20.77 16.83 -8.10
C ARG A 517 -20.11 16.84 -6.73
N LEU A 518 -20.73 17.49 -5.73
CA LEU A 518 -20.26 17.44 -4.35
C LEU A 518 -20.26 16.00 -3.81
N GLN A 519 -21.26 15.18 -4.16
CA GLN A 519 -21.28 13.77 -3.77
C GLN A 519 -20.16 12.96 -4.44
N LEU A 520 -19.90 13.19 -5.74
CA LEU A 520 -18.77 12.59 -6.44
C LEU A 520 -17.43 12.98 -5.78
N LEU A 521 -17.25 14.27 -5.48
CA LEU A 521 -16.01 14.77 -4.86
C LEU A 521 -15.87 14.33 -3.40
N ARG A 522 -16.97 14.06 -2.70
CA ARG A 522 -16.95 13.42 -1.37
C ARG A 522 -16.38 12.00 -1.47
N ALA A 523 -16.76 11.25 -2.51
CA ALA A 523 -16.20 9.94 -2.77
C ALA A 523 -14.71 9.99 -3.15
N VAL A 524 -14.30 10.96 -3.99
CA VAL A 524 -12.88 11.20 -4.30
C VAL A 524 -12.08 11.51 -3.03
N ARG A 525 -12.62 12.38 -2.15
CA ARG A 525 -12.00 12.72 -0.87
C ARG A 525 -11.82 11.49 0.02
N GLU A 526 -12.86 10.66 0.15
CA GLU A 526 -12.80 9.45 0.98
C GLU A 526 -11.71 8.48 0.47
N VAL A 527 -11.64 8.27 -0.85
CA VAL A 527 -10.61 7.43 -1.48
C VAL A 527 -9.19 7.98 -1.24
N LEU A 528 -8.99 9.30 -1.39
CA LEU A 528 -7.72 9.94 -1.08
C LEU A 528 -7.33 9.77 0.39
N HIS A 529 -8.28 10.01 1.30
CA HIS A 529 -8.07 9.89 2.74
C HIS A 529 -7.70 8.47 3.14
N THR A 530 -8.44 7.46 2.69
CA THR A 530 -8.10 6.05 2.95
C THR A 530 -6.74 5.70 2.37
N GLY A 531 -6.44 6.10 1.12
CA GLY A 531 -5.14 5.80 0.51
C GLY A 531 -3.97 6.48 1.24
N LEU A 532 -4.14 7.70 1.74
CA LEU A 532 -3.15 8.38 2.58
C LEU A 532 -3.01 7.71 3.96
N ALA A 533 -4.10 7.26 4.56
CA ALA A 533 -4.08 6.51 5.82
C ALA A 533 -3.29 5.21 5.72
N MET A 534 -3.36 4.52 4.56
CA MET A 534 -2.53 3.35 4.23
C MET A 534 -1.02 3.67 4.16
N LEU A 535 -0.67 4.94 3.98
CA LEU A 535 0.71 5.44 4.04
C LEU A 535 1.01 6.11 5.39
N GLY A 536 0.08 6.13 6.35
CA GLY A 536 0.25 6.87 7.61
C GLY A 536 0.37 8.37 7.46
N LEU A 537 -0.21 8.93 6.40
CA LEU A 537 -0.24 10.36 6.15
C LEU A 537 -1.62 10.91 6.52
N PRO A 538 -1.71 11.93 7.40
CA PRO A 538 -2.96 12.63 7.62
C PRO A 538 -3.26 13.52 6.40
N PRO A 539 -4.51 13.61 5.92
CA PRO A 539 -4.87 14.56 4.87
C PRO A 539 -4.73 16.00 5.38
N LEU A 540 -4.21 16.90 4.53
CA LEU A 540 -4.15 18.33 4.86
C LEU A 540 -5.49 19.01 4.58
N SER A 541 -5.91 19.89 5.50
CA SER A 541 -7.11 20.72 5.35
C SER A 541 -6.85 22.05 4.62
N HIS A 542 -5.60 22.51 4.62
CA HIS A 542 -5.14 23.73 3.97
C HIS A 542 -3.64 23.63 3.63
N ILE A 543 -3.21 24.42 2.64
CA ILE A 543 -1.81 24.61 2.23
C ILE A 543 -1.67 25.95 1.51
#